data_AF-A0A2U8TRT0-F1
#
_entry.id   AF-A0A2U8TRT0-F1
#
_cell.length_a   1.000
_cell.length_b   1.000
_cell.length_c   1.000
_cell.angle_alpha   90.00
_cell.angle_beta   90.00
_cell.angle_gamma   90.00
#
_symmetry.space_group_name_H-M   'P 1'
#
loop_
_entity.id
_entity.type
_entity.pdbx_description
1 polymer ?
#
loop_
_entity_poly.entity_id
_entity_poly.type
_entity_poly.pdbx_seq_one_letter_code
_entity_poly.pdbx_strand_id
1 'polypeptide(L)'
;MIQCSTPDQIKACRAFALECNRQMFEDAQALNRCAFEMLEGGEMDMERFERYRAMRRKADLKFQEAIEHLRVLNEDFPPIPMSVNNSHRLRQRLEDRA
;
A
#
# COMPACT_ATOMS: atom_id res chain seq x y z
N MET A 1 20.71 -25.39 -7.75
CA MET A 1 19.55 -25.65 -8.61
C MET A 1 18.48 -24.63 -8.26
N ILE A 2 18.19 -23.68 -9.16
CA ILE A 2 17.10 -22.73 -8.95
C ILE A 2 15.81 -23.53 -9.18
N GLN A 3 15.09 -23.87 -8.11
CA GLN A 3 13.77 -24.47 -8.22
C GLN A 3 12.85 -23.40 -8.81
N CYS A 4 12.62 -23.46 -10.12
CA CYS A 4 11.60 -22.65 -10.77
C CYS A 4 10.24 -23.14 -10.25
N SER A 5 9.65 -22.39 -9.32
CA SER A 5 8.26 -22.61 -8.88
C SER A 5 7.33 -22.65 -10.09
N THR A 6 6.31 -23.50 -10.05
CA THR A 6 5.36 -23.59 -11.17
C THR A 6 4.63 -22.25 -11.36
N PRO A 7 4.15 -21.92 -12.57
CA PRO A 7 3.45 -20.66 -12.81
C PRO A 7 2.28 -20.40 -11.84
N ASP A 8 1.63 -21.46 -11.35
CA ASP A 8 0.53 -21.35 -10.38
C ASP A 8 1.02 -21.07 -8.96
N GLN A 9 2.21 -21.56 -8.58
CA GLN A 9 2.87 -21.18 -7.33
C GLN A 9 3.28 -19.70 -7.36
N ILE A 10 3.83 -19.22 -8.48
CA ILE A 10 4.18 -17.80 -8.65
C ILE A 10 2.93 -16.92 -8.55
N LYS A 11 1.81 -17.32 -9.16
CA LYS A 11 0.52 -16.62 -9.02
C LYS A 11 0.03 -16.62 -7.57
N ALA A 12 0.07 -17.76 -6.89
CA ALA A 12 -0.39 -17.89 -5.52
C ALA A 12 0.46 -17.04 -4.55
N CYS A 13 1.80 -17.09 -4.67
CA CYS A 13 2.72 -16.26 -3.88
C CYS A 13 2.46 -14.78 -4.12
N ARG A 14 2.30 -14.36 -5.38
CA ARG A 14 2.01 -12.96 -5.71
C ARG A 14 0.65 -12.51 -5.17
N ALA A 15 -0.39 -13.35 -5.27
CA ALA A 15 -1.71 -13.05 -4.73
C ALA A 15 -1.68 -12.88 -3.20
N PHE A 16 -1.00 -13.78 -2.50
CA PHE A 16 -0.83 -13.69 -1.05
C PHE A 16 -0.10 -12.42 -0.64
N ALA A 17 1.02 -12.11 -1.29
CA ALA A 17 1.81 -10.94 -0.95
C ALA A 17 1.11 -9.61 -1.33
N LEU A 18 0.26 -9.60 -2.36
CA LEU A 18 -0.65 -8.47 -2.64
C LEU A 18 -1.72 -8.31 -1.56
N GLU A 19 -2.25 -9.40 -1.01
CA GLU A 19 -3.22 -9.34 0.09
C GLU A 19 -2.58 -8.79 1.37
N CYS A 20 -1.35 -9.23 1.69
CA CYS A 20 -0.58 -8.62 2.78
C CYS A 20 -0.37 -7.13 2.56
N ASN A 21 -0.04 -6.72 1.33
CA ASN A 21 0.11 -5.32 0.98
C ASN A 21 -1.18 -4.52 1.20
N ARG A 22 -2.32 -5.07 0.76
CA ARG A 22 -3.65 -4.49 0.97
C ARG A 22 -3.93 -4.28 2.45
N GLN A 23 -3.66 -5.27 3.29
CA GLN A 23 -3.83 -5.13 4.74
C GLN A 23 -2.98 -4.01 5.33
N MET A 24 -1.71 -3.87 4.91
CA MET A 24 -0.84 -2.78 5.37
C MET A 24 -1.40 -1.40 4.98
N PHE A 25 -1.98 -1.27 3.79
CA PHE A 25 -2.67 -0.05 3.36
C PHE A 25 -3.93 0.23 4.19
N GLU A 26 -4.72 -0.79 4.49
CA GLU A 26 -5.92 -0.67 5.32
C GLU A 26 -5.57 -0.22 6.75
N ASP A 27 -4.52 -0.77 7.34
CA ASP A 27 -4.00 -0.38 8.66
C ASP A 27 -3.53 1.08 8.67
N ALA A 28 -2.79 1.49 7.64
CA ALA A 28 -2.33 2.87 7.48
C ALA A 28 -3.50 3.84 7.32
N GLN A 29 -4.53 3.46 6.56
CA GLN A 29 -5.76 4.25 6.42
C GLN A 29 -6.55 4.33 7.74
N ALA A 30 -6.63 3.26 8.52
CA ALA A 30 -7.28 3.28 9.82
C ALA A 30 -6.61 4.28 10.77
N LEU A 31 -5.28 4.31 10.80
CA LEU A 31 -4.52 5.29 11.57
C LEU A 31 -4.81 6.73 11.12
N ASN A 32 -4.91 6.96 9.80
CA ASN A 32 -5.30 8.27 9.29
C ASN A 32 -6.72 8.66 9.69
N ARG A 33 -7.69 7.75 9.59
CA ARG A 33 -9.09 8.02 10.02
C ARG A 33 -9.15 8.40 11.49
N CYS A 34 -8.48 7.63 12.36
CA CYS A 34 -8.38 7.96 13.78
C CYS A 34 -7.72 9.34 14.01
N ALA A 35 -6.69 9.68 13.24
CA ALA A 35 -6.05 10.99 13.33
C ALA A 35 -7.00 12.12 12.91
N PHE A 36 -7.79 11.92 11.84
CA PHE A 36 -8.77 12.90 11.37
C PHE A 36 -9.94 13.08 12.34
N GLU A 37 -10.49 12.01 12.90
CA GLU A 37 -11.54 12.07 13.94
C GLU A 37 -11.05 12.88 15.17
N MET A 38 -9.75 12.79 15.48
CA MET A 38 -9.14 13.59 16.55
C MET A 38 -9.17 15.09 16.28
N LEU A 39 -9.18 15.52 15.02
CA LEU A 39 -9.28 16.92 14.60
C LEU A 39 -10.74 17.43 14.58
N GLU A 40 -11.73 16.55 14.38
CA GLU A 40 -13.14 16.94 14.29
C GLU A 40 -13.78 17.21 15.67
N GLY A 41 -13.24 16.60 16.74
CA GLY A 41 -13.87 16.60 18.07
C GLY A 41 -13.58 17.80 18.99
N GLY A 42 -13.49 19.04 18.48
CA GLY A 42 -13.37 20.27 19.28
C GLY A 42 -11.94 20.81 19.47
N GLU A 43 -11.74 21.75 20.41
CA GLU A 43 -10.46 22.48 20.57
C GLU A 43 -9.24 21.53 20.66
N MET A 44 -8.23 21.86 19.86
CA MET A 44 -6.94 21.19 19.90
C MET A 44 -6.07 21.82 20.98
N ASP A 45 -5.87 21.09 22.08
CA ASP A 45 -4.77 21.37 22.98
C ASP A 45 -3.44 20.80 22.42
N MET A 46 -2.33 21.21 23.05
CA MET A 46 -0.99 20.80 22.64
C MET A 46 -0.81 19.27 22.72
N GLU A 47 -1.43 18.61 23.70
CA GLU A 47 -1.31 17.16 23.88
C GLU A 47 -2.03 16.38 22.76
N ARG A 48 -3.23 16.81 22.40
CA ARG A 48 -4.03 16.25 21.31
C ARG A 48 -3.36 16.47 19.96
N PHE A 49 -2.72 17.61 19.76
CA PHE A 49 -1.92 17.87 18.55
C PHE A 49 -0.68 16.98 18.46
N GLU A 50 0.03 16.74 19.57
CA GLU A 50 1.16 15.80 19.59
C GLU A 50 0.70 14.36 19.30
N ARG A 51 -0.43 13.92 19.87
CA ARG A 51 -1.02 12.60 19.58
C ARG A 51 -1.43 12.46 18.12
N TYR A 52 -2.05 13.50 17.54
CA TYR A 52 -2.35 13.56 16.11
C TYR A 52 -1.08 13.42 15.25
N ARG A 53 -0.02 14.21 15.56
CA ARG A 53 1.26 14.13 14.82
C ARG A 53 1.90 12.75 14.93
N ALA A 54 1.85 12.12 16.09
CA ALA A 54 2.36 10.77 16.29
C ALA A 54 1.58 9.75 15.43
N MET A 55 0.24 9.83 15.40
CA MET A 55 -0.57 8.94 14.57
C MET A 55 -0.32 9.13 13.07
N ARG A 56 -0.20 10.38 12.62
CA ARG A 56 0.14 10.70 11.22
C ARG A 56 1.49 10.13 10.82
N ARG A 57 2.54 10.35 11.62
CA ARG A 57 3.87 9.76 11.37
C ARG A 57 3.82 8.24 11.32
N LYS A 58 3.03 7.61 12.19
CA LYS A 58 2.86 6.15 12.19
C LYS A 58 2.15 5.67 10.92
N ALA A 59 1.12 6.39 10.46
CA ALA A 59 0.44 6.09 9.21
C ALA A 59 1.39 6.24 8.01
N ASP A 60 2.16 7.33 7.96
CA ASP A 60 3.13 7.58 6.90
C ASP A 60 4.20 6.48 6.83
N LEU A 61 4.71 6.02 7.98
CA LEU A 61 5.64 4.89 8.05
C LEU A 61 5.00 3.61 7.48
N LYS A 62 3.74 3.33 7.84
CA LYS A 62 3.01 2.14 7.36
C LYS A 62 2.78 2.19 5.84
N PHE A 63 2.48 3.38 5.29
CA PHE A 63 2.42 3.54 3.84
C PHE A 63 3.77 3.31 3.18
N GLN A 64 4.85 3.82 3.76
CA GLN A 64 6.19 3.61 3.21
C GLN A 64 6.58 2.13 3.23
N GLU A 65 6.30 1.41 4.32
CA GLU A 65 6.50 -0.05 4.40
C GLU A 65 5.68 -0.80 3.34
N ALA A 66 4.42 -0.39 3.12
CA ALA A 66 3.57 -1.00 2.09
C ALA A 66 4.09 -0.71 0.67
N ILE A 67 4.56 0.51 0.40
CA ILE A 67 5.14 0.87 -0.90
C ILE A 67 6.40 0.03 -1.16
N GLU A 68 7.28 -0.09 -0.17
CA GLU A 68 8.51 -0.89 -0.31
C GLU A 68 8.19 -2.37 -0.49
N HIS A 69 7.22 -2.91 0.26
CA HIS A 69 6.75 -4.28 0.08
C HIS A 69 6.22 -4.53 -1.33
N LEU A 70 5.46 -3.58 -1.89
CA LEU A 70 4.95 -3.68 -3.26
C LEU A 70 6.09 -3.59 -4.30
N ARG A 71 7.12 -2.79 -4.02
CA ARG A 71 8.30 -2.69 -4.87
C ARG A 71 9.05 -4.02 -4.93
N VAL A 72 9.41 -4.59 -3.77
CA VAL A 72 10.10 -5.88 -3.66
C VAL A 72 9.26 -6.99 -4.33
N LEU A 73 7.95 -7.03 -4.10
CA LEU A 73 7.04 -7.95 -4.79
C LEU A 73 7.17 -7.87 -6.32
N ASN A 74 7.22 -6.67 -6.88
CA ASN A 74 7.30 -6.48 -8.33
C ASN A 74 8.67 -6.82 -8.90
N GLU A 75 9.73 -6.77 -8.10
CA GLU A 75 11.08 -7.20 -8.46
C GLU A 75 11.20 -8.73 -8.41
N ASP A 76 10.74 -9.37 -7.32
CA ASP A 76 10.89 -10.81 -7.09
C ASP A 76 9.86 -11.67 -7.83
N PHE A 77 8.64 -11.16 -8.00
CA PHE A 77 7.52 -11.89 -8.61
C PHE A 77 6.85 -11.05 -9.69
N PRO A 78 7.54 -10.67 -10.79
CA PRO A 78 7.02 -9.71 -11.75
C PRO A 78 5.63 -10.10 -12.28
N PRO A 79 4.77 -9.10 -12.58
CA PRO A 79 3.45 -9.37 -13.11
C PRO A 79 3.55 -10.16 -14.43
N ILE A 80 2.76 -11.24 -14.52
CA ILE A 80 2.69 -12.07 -15.73
C ILE A 80 2.27 -11.16 -16.91
N PRO A 81 2.93 -11.23 -18.08
CA PRO A 81 2.85 -10.22 -19.16
C PRO A 81 1.44 -9.81 -19.61
N MET A 82 0.43 -10.68 -19.48
CA MET A 82 -0.98 -10.33 -19.77
C MET A 82 -1.55 -9.24 -18.84
N SER A 83 -1.06 -9.16 -17.60
CA SER A 83 -1.49 -8.17 -16.60
C SER A 83 -0.81 -6.80 -16.80
N VAL A 84 0.43 -6.81 -17.30
CA VAL A 84 1.26 -5.62 -17.56
C VAL A 84 0.62 -4.74 -18.65
N ASN A 85 0.10 -5.37 -19.71
CA ASN A 85 -0.55 -4.66 -20.81
C ASN A 85 -1.80 -3.88 -20.36
N ASN A 86 -2.53 -4.40 -19.38
CA ASN A 86 -3.72 -3.74 -18.83
C ASN A 86 -3.34 -2.58 -17.89
N SER A 87 -2.27 -2.72 -17.09
CA SER A 87 -1.84 -1.63 -16.19
C SER A 87 -1.25 -0.45 -16.96
N HIS A 88 -0.47 -0.71 -18.02
CA HIS A 88 0.05 0.35 -18.90
C HIS A 88 -1.06 1.11 -19.61
N ARG A 89 -2.07 0.41 -20.13
CA ARG A 89 -3.25 1.03 -20.75
C ARG A 89 -4.06 1.87 -19.77
N LEU A 90 -4.17 1.43 -18.52
CA LEU A 90 -4.86 2.19 -17.48
C LEU A 90 -4.06 3.45 -17.09
N ARG A 91 -2.73 3.34 -16.96
CA ARG A 91 -1.85 4.48 -16.70
C ARG A 91 -1.94 5.54 -17.80
N GLN A 92 -1.82 5.14 -19.06
CA GLN A 92 -1.99 6.05 -20.20
C GLN A 92 -3.35 6.76 -20.16
N ARG A 93 -4.43 6.02 -19.87
CA ARG A 93 -5.78 6.62 -19.74
C ARG A 93 -5.94 7.61 -18.60
N LEU A 94 -5.19 7.47 -17.51
CA LEU A 94 -5.24 8.39 -16.38
C LEU A 94 -4.39 9.64 -16.67
N GLU A 95 -3.27 9.48 -17.37
CA GLU A 95 -2.39 10.58 -17.81
C GLU A 95 -3.05 11.42 -18.91
N ASP A 96 -3.78 10.81 -19.86
CA ASP A 96 -4.54 11.50 -20.91
C ASP A 96 -5.75 12.30 -20.38
N ARG A 97 -6.08 12.16 -19.09
CA ARG A 97 -7.27 12.77 -18.45
C ARG A 97 -6.91 13.87 -17.43
N ALA A 98 -5.62 14.14 -17.22
CA ALA A 98 -5.10 15.21 -16.38
C ALA A 98 -4.72 16.44 -17.23
#